data_AF-A0A2S9G0L2-F1
#
_entry.id   AF-A0A2S9G0L2-F1
#
_cell.length_a   1.000
_cell.length_b   1.000
_cell.length_c   1.000
_cell.angle_alpha   90.00
_cell.angle_beta   90.00
_cell.angle_gamma   90.00
#
_symmetry.space_group_name_H-M   'P 1'
#
loop_
_entity.id
_entity.type
_entity.pdbx_description
1 polymer ?
#
loop_
_entity_poly.entity_id
_entity_poly.type
_entity_poly.pdbx_seq_one_letter_code
_entity_poly.pdbx_strand_id
1 'polypeptide(L)'
;VEITTLVHMHSTLLIAYLALLVGLGFGLLAVRSSRHVMTRLAGVVGLVAAQGTLGAVQFFTGVPEALVALHVAGAAACTAATAAL
;
A
#
# COMPACT_ATOMS: atom_id res chain seq x y z
N VAL A 1 -12.61 3.27 20.78
CA VAL A 1 -11.70 2.28 20.17
C VAL A 1 -10.28 2.76 20.45
N GLU A 2 -9.40 1.90 20.95
CA GLU A 2 -8.01 2.27 21.22
C GLU A 2 -7.22 2.44 19.92
N ILE A 3 -6.25 3.36 19.92
CA ILE A 3 -5.39 3.63 18.75
C ILE A 3 -4.66 2.35 18.31
N THR A 4 -4.18 1.56 19.27
CA THR A 4 -3.52 0.27 19.02
C THR A 4 -4.43 -0.72 18.30
N THR A 5 -5.70 -0.81 18.70
CA THR A 5 -6.70 -1.63 17.99
C THR A 5 -6.90 -1.15 16.55
N LEU A 6 -7.04 0.16 16.34
CA LEU A 6 -7.20 0.74 15.00
C LEU A 6 -5.98 0.48 14.12
N VAL A 7 -4.78 0.66 14.67
CA VAL A 7 -3.51 0.40 13.97
C VAL A 7 -3.41 -1.06 13.56
N HIS A 8 -3.75 -2.02 14.45
CA HIS A 8 -3.74 -3.44 14.12
C HIS A 8 -4.78 -3.80 13.04
N MET A 9 -6.00 -3.26 13.12
CA MET A 9 -7.02 -3.48 12.09
C MET A 9 -6.56 -2.91 10.74
N HIS A 10 -6.05 -1.69 10.74
CA HIS A 10 -5.55 -1.02 9.54
C HIS A 10 -4.37 -1.78 8.92
N SER A 11 -3.38 -2.18 9.72
CA SER A 11 -2.24 -2.96 9.22
C SER A 11 -2.67 -4.32 8.66
N THR A 12 -3.68 -4.95 9.26
CA THR A 12 -4.23 -6.22 8.74
C THR A 12 -4.87 -6.02 7.37
N LEU A 13 -5.65 -4.95 7.17
CA LEU A 13 -6.23 -4.61 5.88
C LEU A 13 -5.16 -4.28 4.84
N LEU A 14 -4.10 -3.56 5.23
CA LEU A 14 -2.96 -3.28 4.35
C LEU A 14 -2.23 -4.56 3.93
N ILE A 15 -1.95 -5.48 4.86
CA ILE A 15 -1.32 -6.76 4.53
C ILE A 15 -2.22 -7.58 3.58
N ALA A 16 -3.53 -7.63 3.84
CA ALA A 16 -4.48 -8.31 2.96
C ALA A 16 -4.49 -7.69 1.55
N TYR A 17 -4.49 -6.36 1.46
CA TYR A 17 -4.42 -5.65 0.18
C TYR A 17 -3.11 -5.91 -0.56
N LEU A 18 -1.96 -5.91 0.11
CA LEU A 18 -0.68 -6.26 -0.49
C LEU A 18 -0.67 -7.71 -1.02
N ALA A 19 -1.24 -8.64 -0.25
CA ALA A 19 -1.40 -10.03 -0.68
C ALA A 19 -2.28 -10.15 -1.94
N LEU A 20 -3.35 -9.36 -2.04
CA LEU A 20 -4.19 -9.30 -3.24
C LEU A 20 -3.41 -8.80 -4.46
N LEU A 21 -2.59 -7.75 -4.33
CA LEU A 21 -1.76 -7.25 -5.44
C LEU A 21 -0.73 -8.30 -5.90
N VAL A 22 -0.12 -9.01 -4.96
CA VAL A 22 0.80 -10.11 -5.27
C VAL A 22 0.06 -11.25 -5.99
N GLY A 23 -1.12 -11.64 -5.48
CA GLY A 23 -1.98 -12.63 -6.12
C GLY A 23 -2.40 -12.23 -7.54
N LEU A 24 -2.77 -10.96 -7.74
CA LEU A 24 -3.05 -10.40 -9.06
C LEU A 24 -1.83 -10.50 -9.99
N GLY A 25 -0.63 -10.25 -9.47
CA GLY A 25 0.61 -10.42 -10.22
C GLY A 25 0.81 -11.84 -10.73
N PHE A 26 0.58 -12.84 -9.88
CA PHE A 26 0.61 -14.23 -10.30
C PHE A 26 -0.47 -14.56 -11.34
N GLY A 27 -1.70 -14.07 -11.15
CA GLY A 27 -2.79 -14.26 -12.11
C GLY A 27 -2.49 -13.66 -13.48
N LEU A 28 -1.93 -12.45 -13.51
CA LEU A 28 -1.54 -11.76 -14.74
C LEU A 28 -0.33 -12.41 -15.41
N LEU A 29 0.62 -12.95 -14.64
CA LEU A 29 1.73 -13.74 -15.16
C LEU A 29 1.22 -15.05 -15.80
N ALA A 30 0.26 -15.72 -15.17
CA ALA A 30 -0.33 -16.96 -15.68
C ALA A 30 -1.00 -16.78 -17.05
N VAL A 31 -1.62 -15.62 -17.29
CA VAL A 31 -2.23 -15.28 -18.59
C VAL A 31 -1.29 -14.54 -19.56
N ARG A 32 0.00 -14.39 -19.20
CA ARG A 32 1.02 -13.69 -20.01
C ARG A 32 0.59 -12.25 -20.37
N SER A 33 0.10 -11.51 -19.38
CA SER A 33 -0.32 -10.12 -19.55
C SER A 33 0.80 -9.22 -20.09
N SER A 34 0.43 -8.09 -20.68
CA SER A 34 1.37 -7.15 -21.27
C SER A 34 2.37 -6.61 -20.24
N ARG A 35 3.59 -6.31 -20.70
CA ARG A 35 4.64 -5.69 -19.86
C ARG A 35 4.16 -4.39 -19.22
N HIS A 36 3.30 -3.63 -19.89
CA HIS A 36 2.78 -2.36 -19.39
C HIS A 36 1.99 -2.53 -18.08
N VAL A 37 1.09 -3.51 -18.02
CA VAL A 37 0.31 -3.82 -16.81
C VAL A 37 1.22 -4.33 -15.70
N MET A 38 2.22 -5.16 -16.04
CA MET A 38 3.21 -5.66 -15.06
C MET A 38 4.06 -4.55 -14.45
N THR A 39 4.51 -3.59 -15.25
CA THR A 39 5.25 -2.43 -14.74
C THR A 39 4.39 -1.56 -13.84
N ARG A 40 3.12 -1.32 -14.20
CA ARG A 40 2.19 -0.57 -13.34
C ARG A 40 1.94 -1.30 -12.02
N LEU A 41 1.68 -2.61 -12.06
CA LEU A 41 1.47 -3.41 -10.85
C LEU A 41 2.69 -3.35 -9.92
N ALA A 42 3.90 -3.51 -10.48
CA ALA A 42 5.12 -3.39 -9.70
C ALA A 42 5.25 -2.00 -9.04
N GLY A 43 4.86 -0.94 -9.76
CA GLY A 43 4.78 0.41 -9.21
C GLY A 43 3.78 0.53 -8.05
N VAL A 44 2.56 -0.01 -8.19
CA VAL A 44 1.55 -0.02 -7.12
C VAL A 44 2.06 -0.77 -5.89
N VAL A 45 2.62 -1.97 -6.08
CA VAL A 45 3.19 -2.77 -4.98
C VAL A 45 4.30 -2.02 -4.26
N GLY A 46 5.22 -1.38 -5.00
CA GLY A 46 6.29 -0.58 -4.42
C GLY A 46 5.78 0.63 -3.62
N LEU A 47 4.80 1.36 -4.16
CA LEU A 47 4.17 2.49 -3.47
C LEU A 47 3.46 2.06 -2.18
N VAL A 48 2.69 0.98 -2.22
CA VAL A 48 1.97 0.45 -1.06
C VAL A 48 2.93 -0.04 0.02
N ALA A 49 4.02 -0.72 -0.36
CA ALA A 49 5.05 -1.16 0.57
C ALA A 49 5.79 0.03 1.23
N ALA A 50 6.14 1.05 0.44
CA ALA A 50 6.72 2.28 0.97
C ALA A 50 5.76 2.98 1.93
N GLN A 51 4.47 3.04 1.59
CA GLN A 51 3.48 3.69 2.44
C GLN A 51 3.21 2.92 3.73
N GLY A 52 3.14 1.59 3.69
CA GLY A 52 3.05 0.75 4.88
C GLY A 52 4.24 0.97 5.82
N THR A 53 5.45 1.11 5.24
CA THR A 53 6.66 1.42 6.00
C THR A 53 6.61 2.81 6.63
N LEU A 54 6.18 3.83 5.89
CA LEU A 54 6.01 5.19 6.41
C LEU A 54 4.99 5.23 7.56
N GLY A 55 3.88 4.49 7.43
CA GLY A 55 2.88 4.35 8.50
C GLY A 55 3.44 3.70 9.77
N ALA A 56 4.27 2.66 9.62
CA ALA A 56 4.96 2.05 10.75
C ALA A 56 5.92 3.03 11.44
N VAL A 57 6.74 3.75 10.65
CA VAL A 57 7.64 4.80 11.18
C VAL A 57 6.84 5.88 11.90
N GLN A 58 5.73 6.36 11.32
CA GLN A 58 4.84 7.34 11.94
C GLN A 58 4.33 6.86 13.31
N PHE A 59 3.91 5.59 13.42
CA PHE A 59 3.44 5.03 14.68
C PHE A 59 4.56 4.99 15.74
N PHE A 60 5.72 4.45 15.39
CA PHE A 60 6.84 4.31 16.33
C PHE A 60 7.51 5.63 16.71
N THR A 61 7.31 6.69 15.92
CA THR A 61 7.83 8.04 16.21
C THR A 61 6.82 8.92 16.97
N GLY A 62 5.69 8.36 17.42
CA GLY A 62 4.71 9.10 18.21
C GLY A 62 3.76 9.99 17.40
N VAL A 63 3.56 9.66 16.12
CA VAL A 63 2.60 10.33 15.22
C VAL A 63 2.91 11.82 14.95
N PRO A 64 4.11 12.15 14.43
CA PRO A 64 4.44 13.54 14.10
C PRO A 64 3.63 14.03 12.89
N GLU A 65 3.16 15.28 12.94
CA GLU A 65 2.25 15.88 11.95
C GLU A 65 2.78 15.83 10.51
N ALA A 66 4.09 16.05 10.33
CA ALA A 66 4.73 16.00 9.01
C ALA A 66 4.63 14.60 8.38
N LEU A 67 4.81 13.53 9.18
CA LEU A 67 4.65 12.16 8.67
C LEU A 67 3.19 11.85 8.37
N VAL A 68 2.25 12.37 9.18
CA VAL A 68 0.81 12.23 8.91
C VAL A 68 0.45 12.83 7.54
N ALA A 69 0.91 14.05 7.25
CA ALA A 69 0.66 14.69 5.97
C ALA A 69 1.22 13.86 4.78
N LEU A 70 2.44 13.35 4.93
CA LEU A 70 3.04 12.46 3.92
C LEU A 70 2.29 11.13 3.79
N HIS A 71 1.81 10.56 4.90
CA HIS A 71 1.04 9.32 4.89
C HIS A 71 -0.31 9.51 4.21
N VAL A 72 -1.00 10.62 4.46
CA VAL A 72 -2.28 10.91 3.79
C VAL A 72 -2.05 11.17 2.29
N ALA A 73 -1.06 11.99 1.93
CA ALA A 73 -0.75 12.28 0.53
C ALA A 73 -0.33 11.02 -0.24
N GLY A 74 0.54 10.19 0.34
CA GLY A 74 0.95 8.93 -0.29
C GLY A 74 -0.18 7.89 -0.32
N ALA A 75 -1.15 7.93 0.60
CA ALA A 75 -2.32 7.05 0.54
C ALA A 75 -3.19 7.41 -0.68
N ALA A 76 -3.40 8.71 -0.93
CA ALA A 76 -4.05 9.17 -2.15
C ALA A 76 -3.28 8.75 -3.42
N ALA A 77 -1.95 8.79 -3.39
CA ALA A 77 -1.13 8.30 -4.49
C ALA A 77 -1.29 6.77 -4.72
N CYS A 78 -1.35 5.97 -3.64
CA CYS A 78 -1.64 4.54 -3.75
C CYS A 78 -3.01 4.27 -4.37
N THR A 79 -4.05 5.02 -3.95
CA THR A 79 -5.40 4.93 -4.53
C THR A 79 -5.38 5.28 -6.02
N ALA A 80 -4.75 6.38 -6.41
CA ALA A 80 -4.65 6.79 -7.81
C ALA A 80 -3.87 5.77 -8.66
N ALA A 81 -2.73 5.27 -8.15
CA ALA A 81 -1.93 4.27 -8.85
C ALA A 81 -2.69 2.95 -9.05
N THR A 82 -3.49 2.54 -8.06
CA THR A 82 -4.35 1.36 -8.16
C THR A 82 -5.46 1.55 -9.17
N ALA A 83 -6.09 2.72 -9.20
CA ALA A 83 -7.13 3.06 -10.17
C ALA A 83 -6.58 3.15 -11.61
N ALA A 84 -5.29 3.44 -11.77
CA ALA A 84 -4.60 3.52 -13.05
C ALA A 84 -4.00 2.20 -13.54
N LEU A 85 -4.11 1.12 -12.75
CA LEU A 85 -3.60 -0.21 -13.11
C LEU A 85 -4.41 -0.81 -14.26
#